data_AF-A0A0U0QM60-F1
#
_entry.id   AF-A0A0U0QM60-F1
#
_cell.length_a   1.000
_cell.length_b   1.000
_cell.length_c   1.000
_cell.angle_alpha   90.00
_cell.angle_beta   90.00
_cell.angle_gamma   90.00
#
_symmetry.space_group_name_H-M   'P 1'
#
loop_
_entity.id
_entity.type
_entity.pdbx_description
1 polymer ?
#
loop_
_entity_poly.entity_id
_entity_poly.type
_entity_poly.pdbx_seq_one_letter_code
_entity_poly.pdbx_strand_id
1 'polypeptide(L)'
;MCANEILSLLDGETTTGQPAFVGNNVRRLAGPYAWSNALSAGYTAEELAGFADQAKKQNLAADVGATQQVGTQQVDGYIRVYPQMKDLIGTLQAHGIDTWVVSASPEPIVKVWAGEVGLDDQHVVGVRSVADQSGKLTAHLVGCGGVRDGDDSVMTYLDGKRCWANQVIFGVTGPQAFNQLAADRRQVLAAGDSNSDATFVGDATVVSLVINRNQDDLMCRAYDGLFTRGGKWAINPMFIDPLPQHAPYVCGEAFINPDGSKQPVLRNDGTPIPDQVDSVF
;
A
#
# COMPACT_ATOMS: atom_id res chain seq x y z
N MET A 1 -11.80 24.66 -9.92
CA MET A 1 -10.47 25.21 -9.59
C MET A 1 -9.89 24.54 -8.35
N CYS A 2 -10.49 24.63 -7.15
CA CYS A 2 -9.90 23.99 -5.95
C CYS A 2 -9.88 22.46 -5.97
N ALA A 3 -10.97 21.80 -6.40
CA ALA A 3 -11.01 20.33 -6.47
C ALA A 3 -9.99 19.76 -7.48
N ASN A 4 -9.73 20.48 -8.58
CA ASN A 4 -8.71 20.07 -9.56
C ASN A 4 -7.31 20.12 -8.95
N GLU A 5 -7.00 21.18 -8.18
CA GLU A 5 -5.71 21.28 -7.51
C GLU A 5 -5.55 20.17 -6.48
N ILE A 6 -6.59 19.87 -5.70
CA ILE A 6 -6.58 18.76 -4.73
C ILE A 6 -6.27 17.43 -5.41
N LEU A 7 -6.91 17.14 -6.55
CA LEU A 7 -6.65 15.92 -7.31
C LEU A 7 -5.22 15.91 -7.87
N SER A 8 -4.77 17.02 -8.45
CA SER A 8 -3.42 17.13 -8.99
C SER A 8 -2.35 16.85 -7.93
N LEU A 9 -2.54 17.36 -6.70
CA LEU A 9 -1.64 17.10 -5.59
C LEU A 9 -1.61 15.62 -5.17
N LEU A 10 -2.68 14.84 -5.40
CA LEU A 10 -2.65 13.38 -5.21
C LEU A 10 -1.79 12.66 -6.26
N ASP A 11 -1.64 13.26 -7.44
CA ASP A 11 -0.75 12.79 -8.50
C ASP A 11 0.71 13.27 -8.31
N GLY A 12 0.94 14.14 -7.31
CA GLY A 12 2.28 14.62 -6.94
C GLY A 12 2.75 15.88 -7.68
N GLU A 13 1.86 16.54 -8.40
CA GLU A 13 2.16 17.77 -9.13
C GLU A 13 1.05 18.83 -8.96
N THR A 14 1.38 20.09 -9.22
CA THR A 14 0.38 21.16 -9.32
C THR A 14 -0.39 21.06 -10.64
N THR A 15 -1.52 21.76 -10.77
CA THR A 15 -2.27 21.81 -12.06
C THR A 15 -1.49 22.47 -13.20
N THR A 16 -0.33 23.06 -12.90
CA THR A 16 0.63 23.63 -13.85
C THR A 16 1.82 22.72 -14.16
N GLY A 17 1.77 21.45 -13.70
CA GLY A 17 2.79 20.42 -13.94
C GLY A 17 4.10 20.64 -13.17
N GLN A 18 4.05 21.34 -12.04
CA GLN A 18 5.23 21.50 -11.17
C GLN A 18 5.22 20.42 -10.09
N PRO A 19 6.38 19.82 -9.73
CA PRO A 19 6.46 18.91 -8.60
C PRO A 19 5.92 19.56 -7.32
N ALA A 20 4.97 18.90 -6.66
CA ALA A 20 4.33 19.42 -5.45
C ALA A 20 5.08 19.06 -4.16
N PHE A 21 5.95 18.05 -4.22
CA PHE A 21 6.64 17.51 -3.05
C PHE A 21 8.11 17.24 -3.35
N VAL A 22 8.99 17.54 -2.39
CA VAL A 22 10.45 17.32 -2.47
C VAL A 22 11.01 16.92 -1.11
N GLY A 23 12.23 16.37 -1.07
CA GLY A 23 13.05 16.31 0.14
C GLY A 23 12.79 15.14 1.10
N ASN A 24 11.95 14.17 0.72
CA ASN A 24 11.64 13.02 1.55
C ASN A 24 12.42 11.77 1.13
N ASN A 25 12.65 10.86 2.07
CA ASN A 25 13.04 9.49 1.73
C ASN A 25 11.83 8.81 1.06
N VAL A 26 11.86 8.70 -0.27
CA VAL A 26 10.70 8.23 -1.05
C VAL A 26 10.38 6.76 -0.84
N ARG A 27 11.28 6.00 -0.20
CA ARG A 27 11.03 4.61 0.21
C ARG A 27 10.29 4.49 1.54
N ARG A 28 10.13 5.59 2.29
CA ARG A 28 9.47 5.59 3.60
C ARG A 28 8.23 6.47 3.63
N LEU A 29 8.17 7.49 2.78
CA LEU A 29 7.10 8.46 2.73
C LEU A 29 6.81 8.87 1.28
N ALA A 30 5.54 8.79 0.89
CA ALA A 30 5.06 9.39 -0.36
C ALA A 30 4.39 10.72 -0.05
N GLY A 31 4.93 11.82 -0.58
CA GLY A 31 4.42 13.18 -0.38
C GLY A 31 2.91 13.32 -0.64
N PRO A 32 2.39 12.84 -1.80
CA PRO A 32 0.97 12.92 -2.11
C PRO A 32 0.09 12.21 -1.07
N TYR A 33 0.53 11.06 -0.57
CA TYR A 33 -0.26 10.27 0.39
C TYR A 33 -0.20 10.89 1.79
N ALA A 34 0.96 11.43 2.19
CA ALA A 34 1.10 12.16 3.44
C ALA A 34 0.19 13.41 3.43
N TRP A 35 0.17 14.14 2.31
CA TRP A 35 -0.70 15.29 2.12
C TRP A 35 -2.19 14.90 2.11
N SER A 36 -2.56 13.83 1.41
CA SER A 36 -3.92 13.29 1.42
C SER A 36 -4.36 12.94 2.84
N ASN A 37 -3.50 12.29 3.62
CA ASN A 37 -3.77 11.97 5.01
C ASN A 37 -3.94 13.24 5.87
N ALA A 38 -3.17 14.30 5.61
CA ALA A 38 -3.29 15.57 6.32
C ALA A 38 -4.64 16.29 6.12
N LEU A 39 -5.41 15.96 5.08
CA LEU A 39 -6.79 16.45 4.90
C LEU A 39 -7.74 15.97 6.01
N SER A 40 -7.33 14.96 6.76
CA SER A 40 -8.01 14.47 7.97
C SER A 40 -7.91 15.42 9.17
N ALA A 41 -7.03 16.43 9.10
CA ALA A 41 -6.75 17.30 10.23
C ALA A 41 -8.01 18.05 10.71
N GLY A 42 -8.22 18.07 12.01
CA GLY A 42 -9.36 18.72 12.66
C GLY A 42 -10.58 17.81 12.89
N TYR A 43 -10.59 16.61 12.32
CA TYR A 43 -11.56 15.55 12.59
C TYR A 43 -11.04 14.55 13.61
N THR A 44 -11.95 13.89 14.33
CA THR A 44 -11.63 12.70 15.11
C THR A 44 -11.57 11.46 14.22
N ALA A 45 -10.97 10.37 14.71
CA ALA A 45 -10.95 9.09 13.99
C ALA A 45 -12.38 8.55 13.74
N GLU A 46 -13.31 8.79 14.67
CA GLU A 46 -14.72 8.37 14.54
C GLU A 46 -15.44 9.14 13.43
N GLU A 47 -15.23 10.47 13.35
CA GLU A 47 -15.81 11.29 12.28
C GLU A 47 -15.33 10.83 10.89
N LEU A 48 -14.02 10.54 10.74
CA LEU A 48 -13.49 10.01 9.49
C LEU A 48 -14.03 8.64 9.13
N ALA A 49 -14.15 7.74 10.11
CA ALA A 49 -14.78 6.44 9.90
C ALA A 49 -16.25 6.61 9.45
N GLY A 50 -16.96 7.59 10.02
CA GLY A 50 -18.33 7.94 9.61
C GLY A 50 -18.43 8.45 8.17
N PHE A 51 -17.47 9.25 7.69
CA PHE A 51 -17.42 9.65 6.27
C PHE A 51 -17.09 8.47 5.36
N ALA A 52 -16.13 7.63 5.76
CA ALA A 52 -15.74 6.45 5.01
C ALA A 52 -16.88 5.41 4.91
N ASP A 53 -17.68 5.23 5.96
CA ASP A 53 -18.84 4.33 5.93
C ASP A 53 -19.93 4.83 4.97
N GLN A 54 -20.19 6.14 4.93
CA GLN A 54 -21.12 6.72 3.96
C GLN A 54 -20.63 6.53 2.52
N ALA A 55 -19.35 6.83 2.27
CA ALA A 55 -18.74 6.61 0.95
C ALA A 55 -18.74 5.12 0.56
N LYS A 56 -18.46 4.22 1.49
CA LYS A 56 -18.54 2.77 1.31
C LYS A 56 -19.94 2.34 0.85
N LYS A 57 -20.99 2.75 1.56
CA LYS A 57 -22.38 2.42 1.21
C LYS A 57 -22.76 2.92 -0.18
N GLN A 58 -22.39 4.17 -0.51
CA GLN A 58 -22.63 4.75 -1.82
C GLN A 58 -21.92 3.97 -2.93
N ASN A 59 -20.62 3.72 -2.78
CA ASN A 59 -19.80 3.09 -3.81
C ASN A 59 -20.09 1.59 -3.99
N LEU A 60 -20.54 0.89 -2.94
CA LEU A 60 -21.00 -0.50 -3.04
C LEU A 60 -22.35 -0.61 -3.76
N ALA A 61 -23.23 0.39 -3.60
CA ALA A 61 -24.54 0.42 -4.25
C ALA A 61 -24.47 0.84 -5.73
N ALA A 62 -23.45 1.60 -6.13
CA ALA A 62 -23.23 2.01 -7.51
C ALA A 62 -22.81 0.81 -8.38
N ASP A 63 -23.19 0.80 -9.66
CA ASP A 63 -22.81 -0.25 -10.62
C ASP A 63 -21.28 -0.35 -10.80
N VAL A 64 -20.80 -1.54 -11.16
CA VAL A 64 -19.39 -1.72 -11.55
C VAL A 64 -19.12 -0.87 -12.80
N GLY A 65 -18.05 -0.07 -12.76
CA GLY A 65 -17.72 0.90 -13.81
C GLY A 65 -18.39 2.26 -13.65
N ALA A 66 -19.19 2.49 -12.61
CA ALA A 66 -19.75 3.81 -12.35
C ALA A 66 -18.65 4.84 -12.11
N THR A 67 -18.84 6.06 -12.60
CA THR A 67 -17.90 7.18 -12.40
C THR A 67 -18.59 8.33 -11.69
N GLN A 68 -17.79 9.19 -11.06
CA GLN A 68 -18.24 10.42 -10.45
C GLN A 68 -17.35 11.59 -10.87
N GLN A 69 -17.94 12.78 -10.90
CA GLN A 69 -17.21 14.00 -11.24
C GLN A 69 -16.59 14.62 -9.98
N VAL A 70 -15.28 14.81 -9.98
CA VAL A 70 -14.57 15.58 -8.94
C VAL A 70 -13.81 16.72 -9.62
N GLY A 71 -14.26 17.95 -9.38
CA GLY A 71 -13.79 19.09 -10.15
C GLY A 71 -14.13 18.93 -11.63
N THR A 72 -13.13 18.85 -12.50
CA THR A 72 -13.29 18.57 -13.94
C THR A 72 -12.89 17.15 -14.33
N GLN A 73 -12.45 16.33 -13.39
CA GLN A 73 -12.02 14.95 -13.65
C GLN A 73 -13.16 13.97 -13.40
N GLN A 74 -13.21 12.92 -14.21
CA GLN A 74 -14.01 11.73 -13.91
C GLN A 74 -13.13 10.75 -13.14
N VAL A 75 -13.60 10.32 -11.97
CA VAL A 75 -12.93 9.31 -11.14
C VAL A 75 -13.88 8.15 -10.88
N ASP A 76 -13.36 7.03 -10.41
CA ASP A 76 -14.18 5.87 -10.06
C ASP A 76 -15.23 6.25 -8.99
N GLY A 77 -16.47 5.87 -9.27
CA GLY A 77 -17.65 6.08 -8.43
C GLY A 77 -18.16 4.78 -7.81
N TYR A 78 -17.34 3.73 -7.79
CA TYR A 78 -17.68 2.42 -7.26
C TYR A 78 -16.46 1.77 -6.61
N ILE A 79 -16.71 0.76 -5.79
CA ILE A 79 -15.67 -0.10 -5.21
C ILE A 79 -16.25 -1.49 -4.97
N ARG A 80 -15.41 -2.53 -5.06
CA ARG A 80 -15.80 -3.91 -4.79
C ARG A 80 -14.73 -4.63 -4.00
N VAL A 81 -15.18 -5.52 -3.12
CA VAL A 81 -14.32 -6.47 -2.42
C VAL A 81 -14.09 -7.66 -3.34
N TYR A 82 -12.85 -8.06 -3.57
CA TYR A 82 -12.56 -9.27 -4.32
C TYR A 82 -12.97 -10.51 -3.51
N PRO A 83 -13.99 -11.27 -3.94
CA PRO A 83 -14.45 -12.44 -3.19
C PRO A 83 -13.35 -13.50 -3.05
N GLN A 84 -12.44 -13.60 -4.02
CA GLN A 84 -11.29 -14.50 -4.00
C GLN A 84 -10.30 -14.14 -2.88
N MET A 85 -10.05 -12.84 -2.66
CA MET A 85 -9.18 -12.39 -1.58
C MET A 85 -9.84 -12.59 -0.22
N LYS A 86 -11.15 -12.35 -0.13
CA LYS A 86 -11.95 -12.67 1.07
C LYS A 86 -11.91 -14.17 1.39
N ASP A 87 -12.07 -15.02 0.39
CA ASP A 87 -12.00 -16.48 0.53
C ASP A 87 -10.59 -16.94 0.95
N LEU A 88 -9.54 -16.37 0.37
CA LEU A 88 -8.17 -16.62 0.79
C LEU A 88 -7.94 -16.26 2.26
N ILE A 89 -8.37 -15.06 2.69
CA ILE A 89 -8.26 -14.63 4.09
C ILE A 89 -9.01 -15.59 5.01
N GLY A 90 -10.26 -15.94 4.68
CA GLY A 90 -11.05 -16.88 5.47
C GLY A 90 -10.43 -18.28 5.54
N THR A 91 -9.84 -18.75 4.44
CA THR A 91 -9.12 -20.03 4.38
C THR A 91 -7.88 -20.01 5.28
N LEU A 92 -7.06 -18.96 5.20
CA LEU A 92 -5.88 -18.81 6.06
C LEU A 92 -6.27 -18.82 7.55
N GLN A 93 -7.30 -18.07 7.93
CA GLN A 93 -7.84 -18.03 9.29
C GLN A 93 -8.34 -19.41 9.76
N ALA A 94 -9.09 -20.13 8.91
CA ALA A 94 -9.58 -21.48 9.22
C ALA A 94 -8.45 -22.49 9.45
N HIS A 95 -7.25 -22.22 8.92
CA HIS A 95 -6.03 -23.00 9.12
C HIS A 95 -5.09 -22.42 10.18
N GLY A 96 -5.56 -21.50 11.02
CA GLY A 96 -4.82 -20.97 12.17
C GLY A 96 -3.74 -19.95 11.80
N ILE A 97 -3.80 -19.37 10.60
CA ILE A 97 -2.92 -18.27 10.19
C ILE A 97 -3.60 -16.96 10.57
N ASP A 98 -2.90 -16.17 11.38
CA ASP A 98 -3.32 -14.83 11.77
C ASP A 98 -3.16 -13.85 10.60
N THR A 99 -4.24 -13.17 10.22
CA THR A 99 -4.34 -12.36 9.00
C THR A 99 -4.47 -10.88 9.33
N TRP A 100 -3.75 -10.05 8.58
CA TRP A 100 -3.64 -8.61 8.82
C TRP A 100 -3.75 -7.82 7.51
N VAL A 101 -4.19 -6.57 7.59
CA VAL A 101 -4.12 -5.58 6.51
C VAL A 101 -3.11 -4.51 6.88
N VAL A 102 -2.13 -4.27 5.99
CA VAL A 102 -1.17 -3.17 6.10
C VAL A 102 -1.33 -2.26 4.89
N SER A 103 -1.94 -1.09 5.08
CA SER A 103 -2.39 -0.20 4.00
C SER A 103 -1.71 1.16 4.03
N ALA A 104 -1.44 1.72 2.85
CA ALA A 104 -0.94 3.10 2.70
C ALA A 104 -2.06 4.17 2.82
N SER A 105 -3.30 3.76 3.12
CA SER A 105 -4.45 4.65 3.36
C SER A 105 -4.56 5.06 4.84
N PRO A 106 -5.28 6.16 5.16
CA PRO A 106 -5.57 6.55 6.55
C PRO A 106 -6.22 5.42 7.33
N GLU A 107 -5.67 5.08 8.51
CA GLU A 107 -6.09 3.93 9.30
C GLU A 107 -7.58 3.93 9.66
N PRO A 108 -8.20 5.05 10.09
CA PRO A 108 -9.64 5.09 10.37
C PRO A 108 -10.51 4.75 9.16
N ILE A 109 -10.06 5.08 7.95
CA ILE A 109 -10.79 4.82 6.71
C ILE A 109 -10.71 3.34 6.33
N VAL A 110 -9.51 2.73 6.40
CA VAL A 110 -9.36 1.31 6.02
C VAL A 110 -10.03 0.36 7.01
N LYS A 111 -10.11 0.71 8.31
CA LYS A 111 -10.82 -0.10 9.33
C LYS A 111 -12.29 -0.35 8.99
N VAL A 112 -12.97 0.64 8.39
CA VAL A 112 -14.36 0.51 7.93
C VAL A 112 -14.58 -0.64 6.92
N TRP A 113 -13.52 -1.08 6.25
CA TRP A 113 -13.54 -2.19 5.30
C TRP A 113 -13.16 -3.54 5.91
N ALA A 114 -12.57 -3.59 7.11
CA ALA A 114 -12.05 -4.81 7.72
C ALA A 114 -13.09 -5.92 7.81
N GLY A 115 -14.30 -5.57 8.28
CA GLY A 115 -15.41 -6.51 8.42
C GLY A 115 -15.86 -7.14 7.09
N GLU A 116 -15.66 -6.47 5.95
CA GLU A 116 -16.03 -7.04 4.64
C GLU A 116 -15.22 -8.27 4.28
N VAL A 117 -13.99 -8.36 4.79
CA VAL A 117 -13.05 -9.45 4.56
C VAL A 117 -12.87 -10.37 5.77
N GLY A 118 -13.71 -10.21 6.80
CA GLY A 118 -13.66 -11.06 8.00
C GLY A 118 -12.52 -10.72 8.96
N LEU A 119 -12.08 -9.46 8.98
CA LEU A 119 -11.11 -8.93 9.93
C LEU A 119 -11.80 -7.99 10.92
N ASP A 120 -11.26 -7.93 12.14
CA ASP A 120 -11.58 -6.85 13.08
C ASP A 120 -10.63 -5.66 12.89
N ASP A 121 -10.96 -4.55 13.54
CA ASP A 121 -10.20 -3.31 13.46
C ASP A 121 -8.79 -3.40 14.07
N GLN A 122 -8.52 -4.38 14.95
CA GLN A 122 -7.20 -4.56 15.55
C GLN A 122 -6.20 -5.16 14.57
N HIS A 123 -6.68 -5.88 13.56
CA HIS A 123 -5.87 -6.51 12.51
C HIS A 123 -5.64 -5.58 11.30
N VAL A 124 -5.77 -4.27 11.49
CA VAL A 124 -5.56 -3.26 10.46
C VAL A 124 -4.53 -2.24 10.89
N VAL A 125 -3.50 -2.08 10.06
CA VAL A 125 -2.46 -1.07 10.20
C VAL A 125 -2.51 -0.15 8.98
N GLY A 126 -2.84 1.12 9.22
CA GLY A 126 -2.87 2.15 8.17
C GLY A 126 -1.89 3.28 8.47
N VAL A 127 -2.02 4.36 7.71
CA VAL A 127 -1.37 5.64 8.03
C VAL A 127 -2.03 6.23 9.26
N ARG A 128 -1.23 6.58 10.26
CA ARG A 128 -1.71 7.13 11.54
C ARG A 128 -1.32 8.59 11.66
N SER A 129 -2.29 9.44 11.99
CA SER A 129 -2.03 10.83 12.37
C SER A 129 -1.88 10.96 13.88
N VAL A 130 -1.03 11.89 14.31
CA VAL A 130 -0.95 12.33 15.71
C VAL A 130 -2.26 13.01 16.08
N ALA A 131 -2.84 12.67 17.23
CA ALA A 131 -4.00 13.35 17.79
C ALA A 131 -3.58 14.48 18.74
N ASP A 132 -4.29 15.60 18.70
CA ASP A 132 -4.17 16.67 19.68
C ASP A 132 -4.84 16.30 21.02
N GLN A 133 -4.74 17.19 22.00
CA GLN A 133 -5.31 16.98 23.35
C GLN A 133 -6.83 16.82 23.36
N SER A 134 -7.53 17.27 22.32
CA SER A 134 -8.98 17.13 22.16
C SER A 134 -9.39 15.83 21.44
N GLY A 135 -8.42 15.01 21.03
CA GLY A 135 -8.65 13.78 20.27
C GLY A 135 -8.84 14.02 18.77
N LYS A 136 -8.59 15.24 18.28
CA LYS A 136 -8.64 15.55 16.85
C LYS A 136 -7.31 15.20 16.20
N LEU A 137 -7.38 14.58 15.03
CA LEU A 137 -6.22 14.26 14.24
C LEU A 137 -5.56 15.55 13.73
N THR A 138 -4.24 15.59 13.72
CA THR A 138 -3.44 16.68 13.16
C THR A 138 -2.95 16.31 11.77
N ALA A 139 -2.26 17.24 11.11
CA ALA A 139 -1.59 16.99 9.83
C ALA A 139 -0.33 16.12 9.97
N HIS A 140 0.14 15.88 11.19
CA HIS A 140 1.38 15.16 11.49
C HIS A 140 1.16 13.66 11.63
N LEU A 141 2.16 12.88 11.23
CA LEU A 141 2.16 11.42 11.24
C LEU A 141 2.75 10.85 12.52
N VAL A 142 2.20 9.73 12.97
CA VAL A 142 2.82 8.88 14.00
C VAL A 142 4.04 8.19 13.40
N GLY A 143 5.12 8.11 14.18
CA GLY A 143 6.38 7.52 13.75
C GLY A 143 6.42 5.99 13.87
N CYS A 144 7.31 5.38 13.10
CA CYS A 144 7.65 3.95 13.19
C CYS A 144 9.15 3.74 13.34
N GLY A 145 9.55 2.67 14.03
CA GLY A 145 10.95 2.25 14.11
C GLY A 145 11.82 3.24 14.90
N GLY A 146 11.24 3.88 15.91
CA GLY A 146 11.91 4.89 16.73
C GLY A 146 11.96 6.29 16.11
N VAL A 147 11.38 6.49 14.92
CA VAL A 147 11.05 7.84 14.41
C VAL A 147 10.04 8.48 15.36
N ARG A 148 10.19 9.78 15.66
CA ARG A 148 9.27 10.47 16.56
C ARG A 148 7.99 10.83 15.84
N ASP A 149 6.91 10.86 16.60
CA ASP A 149 5.64 11.42 16.15
C ASP A 149 5.84 12.89 15.72
N GLY A 150 5.33 13.22 14.53
CA GLY A 150 5.49 14.54 13.90
C GLY A 150 6.80 14.78 13.16
N ASP A 151 7.71 13.81 13.09
CA ASP A 151 8.88 13.90 12.18
C ASP A 151 8.48 13.72 10.70
N ASP A 152 7.23 13.30 10.41
CA ASP A 152 6.62 13.19 9.07
C ASP A 152 7.50 12.49 8.01
N SER A 153 8.23 11.44 8.42
CA SER A 153 9.27 10.81 7.59
C SER A 153 9.06 9.32 7.31
N VAL A 154 7.99 8.74 7.86
CA VAL A 154 7.61 7.35 7.64
C VAL A 154 6.10 7.18 7.65
N MET A 155 5.60 6.37 6.73
CA MET A 155 4.22 5.91 6.70
C MET A 155 4.17 4.44 6.26
N THR A 156 3.00 3.83 6.22
CA THR A 156 2.79 2.48 5.67
C THR A 156 2.96 2.43 4.14
N TYR A 157 4.15 2.78 3.65
CA TYR A 157 4.53 2.82 2.23
C TYR A 157 5.94 2.26 2.04
N LEU A 158 6.15 1.35 1.08
CA LEU A 158 7.43 0.70 0.77
C LEU A 158 8.12 0.14 2.03
N ASP A 159 9.31 0.63 2.38
CA ASP A 159 10.08 0.19 3.55
C ASP A 159 9.38 0.57 4.85
N GLY A 160 8.51 1.59 4.81
CA GLY A 160 7.65 1.94 5.92
C GLY A 160 6.53 0.92 6.16
N LYS A 161 6.01 0.21 5.14
CA LYS A 161 5.09 -0.93 5.36
C LYS A 161 5.77 -2.03 6.17
N ARG A 162 7.01 -2.39 5.81
CA ARG A 162 7.83 -3.33 6.60
C ARG A 162 7.99 -2.83 8.03
N CYS A 163 8.35 -1.56 8.22
CA CYS A 163 8.49 -0.98 9.55
C CYS A 163 7.23 -1.18 10.40
N TRP A 164 6.08 -0.78 9.87
CA TRP A 164 4.82 -0.83 10.59
C TRP A 164 4.37 -2.26 10.87
N ALA A 165 4.54 -3.19 9.92
CA ALA A 165 4.28 -4.61 10.15
C ALA A 165 5.18 -5.15 11.27
N ASN A 166 6.49 -4.89 11.21
CA ASN A 166 7.44 -5.34 12.22
C ASN A 166 7.12 -4.78 13.61
N GLN A 167 6.74 -3.50 13.70
CA GLN A 167 6.46 -2.84 14.96
C GLN A 167 5.13 -3.29 15.58
N VAL A 168 4.06 -3.31 14.79
CA VAL A 168 2.71 -3.55 15.31
C VAL A 168 2.41 -5.04 15.41
N ILE A 169 2.77 -5.83 14.39
CA ILE A 169 2.41 -7.24 14.30
C ILE A 169 3.47 -8.11 15.00
N PHE A 170 4.75 -7.82 14.75
CA PHE A 170 5.85 -8.63 15.29
C PHE A 170 6.50 -8.05 16.56
N GLY A 171 5.99 -6.93 17.09
CA GLY A 171 6.43 -6.32 18.35
C GLY A 171 7.86 -5.80 18.36
N VAL A 172 8.42 -5.44 17.20
CA VAL A 172 9.80 -4.92 17.08
C VAL A 172 9.84 -3.44 17.45
N THR A 173 10.68 -3.09 18.41
CA THR A 173 10.87 -1.69 18.83
C THR A 173 12.14 -1.09 18.23
N GLY A 174 12.08 0.20 17.89
CA GLY A 174 13.25 0.97 17.45
C GLY A 174 13.69 0.67 16.01
N PRO A 175 14.88 1.13 15.60
CA PRO A 175 15.29 1.15 14.19
C PRO A 175 15.32 -0.23 13.50
N GLN A 176 15.39 -1.31 14.28
CA GLN A 176 15.32 -2.68 13.76
C GLN A 176 14.01 -2.99 13.04
N ALA A 177 12.94 -2.22 13.27
CA ALA A 177 11.68 -2.38 12.55
C ALA A 177 11.85 -2.21 11.03
N PHE A 178 12.83 -1.43 10.55
CA PHE A 178 13.10 -1.29 9.11
C PHE A 178 13.83 -2.49 8.49
N ASN A 179 14.35 -3.41 9.29
CA ASN A 179 15.14 -4.53 8.80
C ASN A 179 14.24 -5.72 8.47
N GLN A 180 14.64 -6.52 7.48
CA GLN A 180 14.04 -7.82 7.27
C GLN A 180 14.33 -8.70 8.51
N LEU A 181 13.28 -9.23 9.12
CA LEU A 181 13.42 -10.08 10.30
C LEU A 181 13.84 -11.51 9.93
N ALA A 182 14.21 -12.32 10.93
CA ALA A 182 14.40 -13.75 10.74
C ALA A 182 13.11 -14.42 10.18
N ALA A 183 13.25 -15.52 9.45
CA ALA A 183 12.12 -16.13 8.73
C ALA A 183 10.98 -16.60 9.65
N ASP A 184 11.30 -17.03 10.87
CA ASP A 184 10.35 -17.41 11.92
C ASP A 184 9.64 -16.22 12.59
N ARG A 185 10.04 -14.99 12.24
CA ARG A 185 9.45 -13.73 12.71
C ARG A 185 8.95 -12.87 11.55
N ARG A 186 8.51 -13.50 10.45
CA ARG A 186 7.93 -12.85 9.29
C ARG A 186 6.67 -13.55 8.85
N GLN A 187 5.84 -12.83 8.12
CA GLN A 187 4.61 -13.35 7.53
C GLN A 187 4.93 -14.50 6.58
N VAL A 188 4.16 -15.59 6.69
CA VAL A 188 4.29 -16.74 5.79
C VAL A 188 3.77 -16.44 4.39
N LEU A 189 2.73 -15.60 4.30
CA LEU A 189 2.16 -15.10 3.07
C LEU A 189 2.05 -13.57 3.16
N ALA A 190 2.35 -12.88 2.06
CA ALA A 190 2.00 -11.47 1.87
C ALA A 190 1.40 -11.28 0.48
N ALA A 191 0.41 -10.40 0.38
CA ALA A 191 -0.22 -10.01 -0.87
C ALA A 191 -0.10 -8.49 -1.09
N GLY A 192 0.05 -8.06 -2.33
CA GLY A 192 0.07 -6.64 -2.71
C GLY A 192 -0.14 -6.43 -4.19
N ASP A 193 -0.32 -5.19 -4.60
CA ASP A 193 -0.68 -4.84 -5.98
C ASP A 193 0.15 -3.69 -6.56
N SER A 194 0.99 -3.05 -5.74
CA SER A 194 1.70 -1.84 -6.12
C SER A 194 3.18 -1.86 -5.77
N ASN A 195 3.95 -0.97 -6.39
CA ASN A 195 5.34 -0.76 -5.98
C ASN A 195 5.46 -0.42 -4.49
N SER A 196 4.43 0.20 -3.89
CA SER A 196 4.40 0.47 -2.44
C SER A 196 4.47 -0.78 -1.57
N ASP A 197 4.19 -1.96 -2.12
CA ASP A 197 4.18 -3.25 -1.44
C ASP A 197 5.46 -4.05 -1.65
N ALA A 198 6.34 -3.66 -2.58
CA ALA A 198 7.45 -4.49 -3.06
C ALA A 198 8.34 -5.03 -1.92
N THR A 199 8.69 -4.18 -0.95
CA THR A 199 9.47 -4.56 0.23
C THR A 199 8.72 -5.56 1.12
N PHE A 200 7.47 -5.23 1.49
CA PHE A 200 6.65 -6.01 2.41
C PHE A 200 6.25 -7.37 1.81
N VAL A 201 5.88 -7.40 0.53
CA VAL A 201 5.51 -8.64 -0.17
C VAL A 201 6.72 -9.55 -0.36
N GLY A 202 7.88 -8.97 -0.66
CA GLY A 202 9.13 -9.73 -0.79
C GLY A 202 9.59 -10.39 0.52
N ASP A 203 9.16 -9.86 1.66
CA ASP A 203 9.51 -10.39 2.98
C ASP A 203 8.79 -11.70 3.34
N ALA A 204 7.70 -12.04 2.65
CA ALA A 204 6.95 -13.26 2.95
C ALA A 204 7.81 -14.51 2.82
N THR A 205 7.68 -15.48 3.71
CA THR A 205 8.62 -16.61 3.76
C THR A 205 8.20 -17.79 2.90
N VAL A 206 6.91 -17.98 2.66
CA VAL A 206 6.36 -19.12 1.91
C VAL A 206 5.71 -18.69 0.60
N VAL A 207 4.89 -17.62 0.60
CA VAL A 207 4.17 -17.15 -0.59
C VAL A 207 4.20 -15.63 -0.69
N SER A 208 4.66 -15.12 -1.82
CA SER A 208 4.50 -13.71 -2.21
C SER A 208 3.45 -13.63 -3.32
N LEU A 209 2.24 -13.17 -3.00
CA LEU A 209 1.14 -13.03 -3.95
C LEU A 209 1.08 -11.60 -4.50
N VAL A 210 0.96 -11.46 -5.82
CA VAL A 210 0.79 -10.16 -6.47
C VAL A 210 -0.48 -10.14 -7.31
N ILE A 211 -1.26 -9.08 -7.16
CA ILE A 211 -2.31 -8.70 -8.11
C ILE A 211 -1.68 -7.77 -9.15
N ASN A 212 -1.63 -8.21 -10.42
CA ASN A 212 -0.94 -7.46 -11.46
C ASN A 212 -1.70 -6.18 -11.83
N ARG A 213 -1.12 -5.04 -11.45
CA ARG A 213 -1.54 -3.69 -11.86
C ARG A 213 -0.46 -2.95 -12.65
N ASN A 214 0.42 -3.69 -13.31
CA ASN A 214 1.51 -3.17 -14.12
C ASN A 214 2.49 -2.27 -13.34
N GLN A 215 3.04 -2.81 -12.25
CA GLN A 215 3.87 -2.05 -11.30
C GLN A 215 5.31 -2.55 -11.33
N ASP A 216 6.20 -1.76 -11.93
CA ASP A 216 7.53 -2.22 -12.38
C ASP A 216 8.37 -2.97 -11.34
N ASP A 217 8.69 -2.37 -10.17
CA ASP A 217 9.55 -3.00 -9.14
C ASP A 217 8.90 -4.30 -8.63
N LEU A 218 7.61 -4.25 -8.30
CA LEU A 218 6.88 -5.41 -7.79
C LEU A 218 6.83 -6.55 -8.81
N MET A 219 6.50 -6.22 -10.07
CA MET A 219 6.36 -7.23 -11.14
C MET A 219 7.70 -7.81 -11.58
N CYS A 220 8.79 -7.02 -11.59
CA CYS A 220 10.14 -7.53 -11.80
C CYS A 220 10.49 -8.63 -10.78
N ARG A 221 10.19 -8.42 -9.50
CA ARG A 221 10.41 -9.42 -8.44
C ARG A 221 9.51 -10.64 -8.61
N ALA A 222 8.23 -10.40 -8.91
CA ALA A 222 7.24 -11.45 -9.03
C ALA A 222 7.56 -12.41 -10.17
N TYR A 223 7.90 -11.88 -11.35
CA TYR A 223 8.23 -12.70 -12.53
C TYR A 223 9.57 -13.45 -12.38
N ASP A 224 10.59 -12.80 -11.80
CA ASP A 224 11.87 -13.47 -11.51
C ASP A 224 11.68 -14.61 -10.50
N GLY A 225 10.85 -14.39 -9.48
CA GLY A 225 10.63 -15.30 -8.36
C GLY A 225 9.47 -16.30 -8.48
N LEU A 226 8.91 -16.51 -9.68
CA LEU A 226 7.73 -17.36 -9.88
C LEU A 226 7.89 -18.79 -9.31
N PHE A 227 6.81 -19.36 -8.77
CA PHE A 227 6.76 -20.78 -8.38
C PHE A 227 7.16 -21.73 -9.51
N THR A 228 6.76 -21.42 -10.75
CA THR A 228 7.11 -22.22 -11.94
C THR A 228 8.61 -22.20 -12.26
N ARG A 229 9.37 -21.30 -11.64
CA ARG A 229 10.83 -21.18 -11.72
C ARG A 229 11.53 -21.60 -10.42
N GLY A 230 10.80 -22.27 -9.51
CA GLY A 230 11.33 -22.72 -8.21
C GLY A 230 11.39 -21.65 -7.13
N GLY A 231 10.77 -20.48 -7.37
CA GLY A 231 10.64 -19.42 -6.37
C GLY A 231 9.35 -19.56 -5.53
N LYS A 232 8.92 -18.44 -4.95
CA LYS A 232 7.79 -18.34 -4.01
C LYS A 232 6.68 -17.38 -4.44
N TRP A 233 6.81 -16.81 -5.63
CA TRP A 233 5.91 -15.77 -6.11
C TRP A 233 4.78 -16.35 -6.94
N ALA A 234 3.58 -15.84 -6.70
CA ALA A 234 2.38 -16.08 -7.49
C ALA A 234 1.86 -14.74 -8.02
N ILE A 235 1.44 -14.73 -9.29
CA ILE A 235 0.87 -13.57 -9.95
C ILE A 235 -0.57 -13.92 -10.34
N ASN A 236 -1.50 -13.01 -10.08
CA ASN A 236 -2.86 -13.08 -10.58
C ASN A 236 -3.22 -11.72 -11.21
N PRO A 237 -3.95 -11.67 -12.32
CA PRO A 237 -4.50 -10.41 -12.82
C PRO A 237 -5.46 -9.76 -11.82
N MET A 238 -5.90 -8.52 -12.07
CA MET A 238 -7.05 -8.01 -11.34
C MET A 238 -8.28 -8.89 -11.60
N PHE A 239 -9.09 -9.14 -10.56
CA PHE A 239 -10.28 -9.99 -10.69
C PHE A 239 -11.46 -9.28 -11.36
N ILE A 240 -11.44 -7.95 -11.37
CA ILE A 240 -12.41 -7.07 -12.03
C ILE A 240 -11.59 -6.15 -12.92
N ASP A 241 -12.00 -6.01 -14.18
CA ASP A 241 -11.35 -5.15 -15.19
C ASP A 241 -9.81 -5.28 -15.23
N PRO A 242 -9.27 -6.49 -15.54
CA PRO A 242 -7.83 -6.68 -15.68
C PRO A 242 -7.23 -5.73 -16.70
N LEU A 243 -6.03 -5.23 -16.37
CA LEU A 243 -5.29 -4.36 -17.27
C LEU A 243 -4.82 -5.13 -18.51
N PRO A 244 -4.68 -4.45 -19.67
CA PRO A 244 -4.05 -5.08 -20.82
C PRO A 244 -2.59 -5.44 -20.49
N GLN A 245 -2.07 -6.38 -21.27
CA GLN A 245 -0.67 -6.77 -21.22
C GLN A 245 0.25 -5.55 -21.26
N HIS A 246 1.17 -5.47 -20.31
CA HIS A 246 2.19 -4.44 -20.26
C HIS A 246 3.33 -4.73 -21.24
N ALA A 247 4.03 -3.67 -21.66
CA ALA A 247 5.33 -3.84 -22.29
C ALA A 247 6.30 -4.59 -21.34
N PRO A 248 7.40 -5.17 -21.83
CA PRO A 248 8.40 -5.75 -20.94
C PRO A 248 8.82 -4.77 -19.83
N TYR A 249 8.84 -5.25 -18.59
CA TYR A 249 9.26 -4.46 -17.43
C TYR A 249 10.77 -4.26 -17.48
N VAL A 250 11.20 -2.99 -17.45
CA VAL A 250 12.62 -2.61 -17.50
C VAL A 250 13.22 -2.69 -16.11
N CYS A 251 13.65 -3.89 -15.72
CA CYS A 251 14.07 -4.19 -14.35
C CYS A 251 15.42 -3.55 -13.99
N GLY A 252 16.20 -3.14 -14.98
CA GLY A 252 17.43 -2.36 -14.79
C GLY A 252 17.22 -0.95 -14.20
N GLU A 253 15.99 -0.43 -14.20
CA GLU A 253 15.66 0.91 -13.71
C GLU A 253 14.40 0.95 -12.83
N ALA A 254 13.84 -0.20 -12.47
CA ALA A 254 12.55 -0.27 -11.78
C ALA A 254 12.65 -0.02 -10.26
N PHE A 255 13.82 -0.22 -9.63
CA PHE A 255 13.98 0.04 -8.20
C PHE A 255 14.14 1.54 -7.95
N ILE A 256 13.42 2.06 -6.94
CA ILE A 256 13.56 3.45 -6.50
C ILE A 256 14.41 3.54 -5.23
N ASN A 257 15.48 4.32 -5.28
CA ASN A 257 16.34 4.64 -4.14
C ASN A 257 15.66 5.61 -3.17
N PRO A 258 16.17 5.72 -1.92
CA PRO A 258 15.68 6.71 -0.96
C PRO A 258 15.62 8.15 -1.47
N ASP A 259 16.55 8.54 -2.35
CA ASP A 259 16.61 9.89 -2.95
C ASP A 259 15.74 10.06 -4.21
N GLY A 260 15.01 9.01 -4.62
CA GLY A 260 14.19 8.99 -5.83
C GLY A 260 14.90 8.58 -7.10
N SER A 261 16.22 8.38 -7.07
CA SER A 261 16.95 7.87 -8.24
C SER A 261 16.58 6.42 -8.54
N LYS A 262 16.65 6.04 -9.82
CA LYS A 262 16.34 4.68 -10.30
C LYS A 262 17.58 3.79 -10.31
N GLN A 263 17.40 2.51 -10.00
CA GLN A 263 18.44 1.47 -10.03
C GLN A 263 17.88 0.12 -10.47
N PRO A 264 18.77 -0.86 -10.77
CA PRO A 264 18.34 -2.23 -11.02
C PRO A 264 17.64 -2.85 -9.80
N VAL A 265 16.57 -3.59 -10.04
CA VAL A 265 15.99 -4.47 -9.03
C VAL A 265 16.95 -5.64 -8.83
N LEU A 266 17.34 -5.89 -7.58
CA LEU A 266 18.29 -6.93 -7.23
C LEU A 266 17.60 -8.14 -6.59
N ARG A 267 18.13 -9.33 -6.88
CA ARG A 267 17.87 -10.56 -6.15
C ARG A 267 18.49 -10.52 -4.76
N ASN A 268 18.15 -11.50 -3.93
CA ASN A 268 18.69 -11.63 -2.57
C ASN A 268 20.21 -11.83 -2.54
N ASP A 269 20.81 -12.39 -3.61
CA ASP A 269 22.25 -12.57 -3.75
C ASP A 269 22.97 -11.31 -4.30
N GLY A 270 22.22 -10.22 -4.53
CA GLY A 270 22.73 -8.96 -5.06
C GLY A 270 22.84 -8.91 -6.59
N THR A 271 22.49 -9.97 -7.31
CA THR A 271 22.50 -9.96 -8.78
C THR A 271 21.30 -9.20 -9.35
N PRO A 272 21.47 -8.47 -10.48
CA PRO A 272 20.35 -7.76 -11.10
C PRO A 272 19.35 -8.73 -11.73
N ILE A 273 18.07 -8.38 -11.61
CA ILE A 273 16.96 -9.04 -12.30
C ILE A 273 16.94 -8.54 -13.76
N PRO A 274 16.98 -9.43 -14.76
CA PRO A 274 16.82 -9.04 -16.16
C PRO A 274 15.38 -8.60 -16.41
N ASP A 275 15.16 -7.87 -17.51
CA ASP A 275 13.82 -7.44 -17.92
C ASP A 275 12.84 -8.62 -17.99
N GLN A 276 11.62 -8.39 -17.53
CA GLN A 276 10.59 -9.42 -17.44
C GLN A 276 9.48 -9.17 -18.44
N VAL A 277 8.97 -10.24 -19.05
CA VAL A 277 7.82 -10.18 -19.94
C VAL A 277 6.55 -10.36 -19.13
N ASP A 278 5.57 -9.47 -19.35
CA ASP A 278 4.25 -9.63 -18.79
C ASP A 278 3.52 -10.81 -19.42
N SER A 279 3.42 -11.92 -18.69
CA SER A 279 2.84 -13.19 -19.18
C SER A 279 1.55 -13.61 -18.45
N VAL A 280 1.17 -12.85 -17.42
CA VAL A 280 -0.03 -13.04 -16.60
C VAL A 280 -0.71 -11.68 -16.43
N PHE A 281 -1.66 -11.38 -17.31
CA PHE A 281 -2.41 -10.12 -17.41
C PHE A 281 -3.90 -10.39 -17.57
#